data_AF-A0A7W0VH83-F1
#
_entry.id   AF-A0A7W0VH83-F1
#
_cell.length_a   1.000
_cell.length_b   1.000
_cell.length_c   1.000
_cell.angle_alpha   90.00
_cell.angle_beta   90.00
_cell.angle_gamma   90.00
#
_symmetry.space_group_name_H-M   'P 1'
#
loop_
_entity.id
_entity.type
_entity.pdbx_description
1 polymer ?
#
loop_
_entity_poly.entity_id
_entity_poly.type
_entity_poly.pdbx_seq_one_letter_code
_entity_poly.pdbx_strand_id
1 'polypeptide(L)'
;MVMALLTAAGAMSLAPGTVSATTALWLLAGTALIVGAANTLNMWLERDIDCLMTRTKNRPLPQGRLDARTALVFGAIQGALSLPVLMMVNVVTAALGLLALFLYVGVYTPMKQRSHWAVWVGGIPGAMPALMGWTAATGRIELAGLAVFGVLFFWQVPHFHAIALYRQREYDAAGLKTLPGSHGIRRAKAEIAIYLVVQVAVSLAVVPLGVTGLPYLIVASVLGALVLVQGFGGLRSGSTKWARNVFLASIIYLPVLFSVMVLDGRA
;
A
#
# COMPACT_ATOMS: atom_id res chain seq x y z
N MET A 1 -0.63 4.85 -8.85
CA MET A 1 -1.02 6.27 -8.90
C MET A 1 -2.45 6.47 -8.47
N VAL A 2 -3.44 6.11 -9.29
CA VAL A 2 -4.88 6.38 -9.04
C VAL A 2 -5.32 5.95 -7.64
N MET A 3 -5.04 4.71 -7.25
CA MET A 3 -5.39 4.22 -5.91
C MET A 3 -4.81 5.09 -4.78
N ALA A 4 -3.54 5.50 -4.88
CA ALA A 4 -2.92 6.35 -3.85
C ALA A 4 -3.59 7.73 -3.76
N LEU A 5 -3.98 8.31 -4.90
CA LEU A 5 -4.71 9.58 -4.94
C LEU A 5 -6.11 9.45 -4.33
N LEU A 6 -6.83 8.38 -4.66
CA LEU A 6 -8.14 8.09 -4.07
C LEU A 6 -8.04 7.82 -2.58
N THR A 7 -7.00 7.12 -2.13
CA THR A 7 -6.74 6.90 -0.71
C THR A 7 -6.43 8.19 0.03
N ALA A 8 -5.60 9.07 -0.54
CA ALA A 8 -5.30 10.37 0.06
C ALA A 8 -6.55 11.27 0.13
N ALA A 9 -7.33 11.34 -0.96
CA ALA A 9 -8.58 12.10 -0.98
C ALA A 9 -9.61 11.56 0.02
N GLY A 10 -9.83 10.24 0.03
CA GLY A 10 -10.79 9.60 0.92
C GLY A 10 -10.38 9.73 2.39
N ALA A 11 -9.10 9.55 2.72
CA ALA A 11 -8.64 9.73 4.09
C ALA A 11 -8.70 11.20 4.55
N MET A 12 -8.52 12.15 3.64
CA MET A 12 -8.71 13.57 3.92
C MET A 12 -10.18 13.90 4.20
N SER A 13 -11.14 13.28 3.48
CA SER A 13 -12.57 13.48 3.75
C SER A 13 -13.06 12.78 5.03
N LEU A 14 -12.31 11.80 5.53
CA LEU A 14 -12.60 11.09 6.78
C LEU A 14 -12.08 11.82 8.03
N ALA A 15 -11.21 12.81 7.83
CA ALA A 15 -10.58 13.53 8.92
C ALA A 15 -11.44 14.72 9.35
N PRO A 16 -11.51 15.03 10.66
CA PRO A 16 -12.38 16.07 11.16
C PRO A 16 -11.98 17.45 10.65
N GLY A 17 -12.98 18.30 10.39
CA GLY A 17 -12.79 19.68 9.98
C GLY A 17 -13.02 19.92 8.49
N THR A 18 -12.90 21.18 8.08
CA THR A 18 -13.13 21.59 6.68
C THR A 18 -11.80 21.76 5.95
N VAL A 19 -11.69 21.15 4.78
CA VAL A 19 -10.51 21.26 3.92
C VAL A 19 -10.83 22.16 2.73
N SER A 20 -9.99 23.17 2.51
CA SER A 20 -10.14 24.05 1.34
C SER A 20 -9.87 23.27 0.05
N ALA A 21 -10.55 23.62 -1.05
CA ALA A 21 -10.27 23.04 -2.36
C ALA A 21 -8.79 23.21 -2.77
N THR A 22 -8.17 24.32 -2.38
CA THR A 22 -6.75 24.58 -2.63
C THR A 22 -5.85 23.58 -1.90
N THR A 23 -6.11 23.29 -0.62
CA THR A 23 -5.37 22.28 0.15
C THR A 23 -5.53 20.89 -0.47
N ALA A 24 -6.74 20.53 -0.89
CA ALA A 24 -7.01 19.26 -1.57
C ALA A 24 -6.22 19.15 -2.89
N LEU A 25 -6.19 20.22 -3.70
CA LEU A 25 -5.41 20.26 -4.94
C LEU A 25 -3.91 20.09 -4.68
N TRP A 26 -3.36 20.79 -3.69
CA TRP A 26 -1.94 20.65 -3.32
C TRP A 26 -1.61 19.25 -2.80
N LEU A 27 -2.48 18.66 -1.98
CA LEU A 27 -2.31 17.28 -1.52
C LEU A 27 -2.26 16.31 -2.70
N LEU A 28 -3.21 16.40 -3.63
CA LEU A 28 -3.30 15.49 -4.77
C LEU A 28 -2.11 15.68 -5.72
N ALA A 29 -1.73 16.92 -6.02
CA ALA A 29 -0.57 17.22 -6.86
C ALA A 29 0.73 16.72 -6.22
N GLY A 30 0.95 17.02 -4.93
CA GLY A 30 2.13 16.57 -4.20
C GLY A 30 2.21 15.06 -4.06
N THR A 31 1.07 14.41 -3.79
CA THR A 31 0.96 12.94 -3.75
C THR A 31 1.25 12.33 -5.12
N ALA A 32 0.75 12.93 -6.20
CA ALA A 32 1.03 12.48 -7.56
C ALA A 32 2.53 12.58 -7.89
N LEU A 33 3.18 13.69 -7.52
CA LEU A 33 4.62 13.86 -7.73
C LEU A 33 5.43 12.85 -6.92
N ILE A 34 5.11 12.65 -5.64
CA ILE A 34 5.92 11.79 -4.76
C ILE A 34 5.73 10.30 -5.08
N VAL A 35 4.50 9.88 -5.38
CA VAL A 35 4.21 8.51 -5.85
C VAL A 35 4.79 8.31 -7.24
N GLY A 36 4.81 9.34 -8.09
CA GLY A 36 5.44 9.32 -9.40
C GLY A 36 6.93 9.07 -9.27
N ALA A 37 7.61 9.89 -8.46
CA ALA A 37 9.03 9.75 -8.14
C ALA A 37 9.36 8.35 -7.61
N ALA A 38 8.61 7.86 -6.62
CA ALA A 38 8.82 6.55 -6.02
C ALA A 38 8.72 5.41 -7.05
N ASN A 39 7.71 5.44 -7.93
CA ASN A 39 7.55 4.44 -8.98
C ASN A 39 8.65 4.53 -10.05
N THR A 40 9.01 5.74 -10.49
CA THR A 40 10.07 5.96 -11.48
C THR A 40 11.41 5.45 -10.95
N LEU A 41 11.79 5.84 -9.74
CA LEU A 41 13.07 5.47 -9.12
C LEU A 41 13.12 3.98 -8.76
N ASN A 42 11.98 3.39 -8.37
CA ASN A 42 11.88 1.94 -8.19
C ASN A 42 12.12 1.18 -9.50
N MET A 43 11.50 1.59 -10.60
CA MET A 43 11.77 0.98 -11.92
C MET A 43 13.23 1.17 -12.34
N TRP A 44 13.83 2.31 -12.04
CA TRP A 44 15.24 2.56 -12.32
C TRP A 44 16.17 1.63 -11.53
N LEU A 45 15.90 1.43 -10.24
CA LEU A 45 16.66 0.51 -9.38
C LEU A 45 16.46 -0.95 -9.78
N GLU A 46 15.25 -1.35 -10.17
CA GLU A 46 14.91 -2.74 -10.48
C GLU A 46 15.11 -3.12 -11.95
N ARG A 47 15.61 -2.22 -12.80
CA ARG A 47 15.66 -2.39 -14.27
C ARG A 47 16.27 -3.72 -14.73
N ASP A 48 17.30 -4.21 -14.04
CA ASP A 48 18.01 -5.44 -14.42
C ASP A 48 17.23 -6.70 -13.99
N ILE A 49 16.59 -6.64 -12.81
CA ILE A 49 15.80 -7.73 -12.24
C ILE A 49 14.45 -7.83 -12.95
N ASP A 50 13.89 -6.70 -13.36
CA ASP A 50 12.62 -6.62 -14.06
C ASP A 50 12.65 -7.39 -15.39
N CYS A 51 13.81 -7.54 -16.02
CA CYS A 51 14.03 -8.37 -17.22
C CYS A 51 13.70 -9.86 -16.98
N LEU A 52 13.82 -10.34 -15.74
CA LEU A 52 13.68 -11.74 -15.36
C LEU A 52 12.24 -12.15 -15.03
N MET A 53 11.32 -11.19 -14.93
CA MET A 53 9.93 -11.46 -14.53
C MET A 53 8.94 -11.16 -15.66
N THR A 54 8.03 -12.10 -15.93
CA THR A 54 6.99 -11.99 -16.98
C THR A 54 6.16 -10.71 -16.87
N ARG A 55 5.88 -10.26 -15.65
CA ARG A 55 5.05 -9.08 -15.38
C ARG A 55 5.76 -7.75 -15.73
N THR A 56 7.08 -7.70 -15.65
CA THR A 56 7.84 -6.45 -15.68
C THR A 56 8.84 -6.35 -16.82
N LYS A 57 9.17 -7.46 -17.50
CA LYS A 57 10.07 -7.47 -18.66
C LYS A 57 9.62 -6.56 -19.82
N ASN A 58 8.35 -6.18 -19.84
CA ASN A 58 7.78 -5.27 -20.84
C ASN A 58 7.79 -3.78 -20.42
N ARG A 59 8.34 -3.45 -19.24
CA ARG A 59 8.50 -2.06 -18.80
C ARG A 59 9.49 -1.30 -19.70
N PRO A 60 9.43 0.04 -19.74
CA PRO A 60 10.28 0.83 -20.64
C PRO A 60 11.79 0.61 -20.47
N LEU A 61 12.27 0.50 -19.23
CA LEU A 61 13.71 0.35 -18.93
C LEU A 61 14.26 -1.04 -19.29
N PRO A 62 13.65 -2.17 -18.90
CA PRO A 62 14.06 -3.51 -19.35
C PRO A 62 14.12 -3.68 -20.88
N GLN A 63 13.23 -3.00 -21.61
CA GLN A 63 13.18 -3.06 -23.07
C GLN A 63 14.11 -2.07 -23.77
N GLY A 64 14.84 -1.22 -23.03
CA GLY A 64 15.67 -0.17 -23.61
C GLY A 64 14.90 0.92 -24.35
N ARG A 65 13.57 1.04 -24.15
CA ARG A 65 12.73 2.08 -24.78
C ARG A 65 12.93 3.47 -24.15
N LEU A 66 13.52 3.51 -22.97
CA LEU A 66 13.85 4.74 -22.25
C LEU A 66 15.25 4.59 -21.67
N ASP A 67 16.06 5.64 -21.79
CA ASP A 67 17.38 5.69 -21.18
C ASP A 67 17.30 5.71 -19.63
N ALA A 68 18.17 4.95 -18.98
CA ALA A 68 18.16 4.82 -17.52
C ALA A 68 18.51 6.13 -16.81
N ARG A 69 19.42 6.93 -17.36
CA ARG A 69 19.79 8.23 -16.77
C ARG A 69 18.62 9.21 -16.86
N THR A 70 17.88 9.18 -17.96
CA THR A 70 16.66 9.99 -18.15
C THR A 70 15.60 9.65 -17.10
N ALA A 71 15.35 8.36 -16.85
CA ALA A 71 14.42 7.93 -15.80
C ALA A 71 14.88 8.37 -14.40
N LEU A 72 16.18 8.26 -14.09
CA LEU A 72 16.73 8.72 -12.81
C LEU A 72 16.52 10.22 -12.60
N VAL A 73 16.87 11.04 -13.61
CA VAL A 73 16.72 12.50 -13.54
C VAL A 73 15.24 12.88 -13.42
N PHE A 74 14.37 12.25 -14.20
CA PHE A 74 12.93 12.49 -14.13
C PHE A 74 12.37 12.18 -12.73
N GLY A 75 12.70 11.01 -12.17
CA GLY A 75 12.26 10.63 -10.84
C GLY A 75 12.81 11.54 -9.74
N ALA A 76 14.07 11.99 -9.87
CA ALA A 76 14.69 12.93 -8.94
C ALA A 76 14.03 14.31 -8.97
N ILE A 77 13.71 14.82 -10.17
CA ILE A 77 12.98 16.09 -10.33
C ILE A 77 11.57 15.98 -9.72
N GLN A 78 10.84 14.90 -10.01
CA GLN A 78 9.52 14.67 -9.39
C GLN A 78 9.61 14.67 -7.87
N GLY A 79 10.62 13.99 -7.30
CA GLY A 79 10.85 13.95 -5.86
C GLY A 79 11.16 15.33 -5.28
N ALA A 80 12.06 16.08 -5.92
CA ALA A 80 12.44 17.42 -5.50
C ALA A 80 11.27 18.40 -5.55
N LEU A 81 10.41 18.32 -6.58
CA LEU A 81 9.22 19.15 -6.72
C LEU A 81 8.09 18.76 -5.76
N SER A 82 8.00 17.48 -5.37
CA SER A 82 6.93 17.02 -4.48
C SER A 82 6.96 17.69 -3.11
N LEU A 83 8.15 17.95 -2.57
CA LEU A 83 8.33 18.51 -1.23
C LEU A 83 7.76 19.93 -1.09
N PRO A 84 8.17 20.94 -1.90
CA PRO A 84 7.60 22.28 -1.80
C PRO A 84 6.09 22.30 -2.07
N VAL A 85 5.58 21.42 -2.93
CA VAL A 85 4.13 21.28 -3.16
C VAL A 85 3.42 20.76 -1.92
N LEU A 86 3.94 19.72 -1.25
CA LEU A 86 3.35 19.21 -0.02
C LEU A 86 3.50 20.18 1.16
N MET A 87 4.51 21.05 1.15
CA MET A 87 4.64 22.13 2.14
C MET A 87 3.51 23.17 2.05
N MET A 88 2.86 23.31 0.88
CA MET A 88 1.64 24.13 0.73
C MET A 88 0.42 23.51 1.41
N VAL A 89 0.50 22.24 1.81
CA VAL A 89 -0.53 21.56 2.61
C VAL A 89 -0.24 21.80 4.09
N ASN A 90 0.87 21.23 4.59
CA ASN A 90 1.48 21.51 5.88
C ASN A 90 2.78 20.71 6.05
N VAL A 91 3.56 21.04 7.09
CA VAL A 91 4.86 20.41 7.39
C VAL A 91 4.74 18.91 7.69
N VAL A 92 3.69 18.49 8.40
CA VAL A 92 3.52 17.07 8.80
C VAL A 92 3.27 16.20 7.57
N THR A 93 2.35 16.60 6.70
CA THR A 93 2.06 15.89 5.45
C THR A 93 3.28 15.84 4.53
N ALA A 94 4.04 16.93 4.43
CA ALA A 94 5.29 16.97 3.67
C ALA A 94 6.35 16.00 4.21
N ALA A 95 6.54 15.96 5.52
CA ALA A 95 7.47 15.04 6.18
C ALA A 95 7.08 13.57 5.98
N LEU A 96 5.79 13.25 6.09
CA LEU A 96 5.27 11.90 5.84
C LEU A 96 5.48 11.47 4.38
N GLY A 97 5.23 12.36 3.44
CA GLY A 97 5.51 12.12 2.03
C GLY A 97 6.99 11.82 1.79
N LEU A 98 7.89 12.68 2.29
CA LEU A 98 9.34 12.49 2.14
C LEU A 98 9.82 11.18 2.78
N LEU A 99 9.31 10.85 3.97
CA LEU A 99 9.57 9.59 4.64
C LEU A 99 9.10 8.40 3.78
N ALA A 100 7.92 8.47 3.18
CA ALA A 100 7.45 7.41 2.28
C ALA A 100 8.33 7.26 1.04
N LEU A 101 8.78 8.36 0.43
CA LEU A 101 9.70 8.29 -0.71
C LEU A 101 11.02 7.61 -0.32
N PHE A 102 11.61 8.02 0.80
CA PHE A 102 12.83 7.43 1.34
C PHE A 102 12.66 5.95 1.68
N LEU A 103 11.59 5.59 2.40
CA LEU A 103 11.32 4.20 2.74
C LEU A 103 11.07 3.34 1.50
N TYR A 104 10.36 3.84 0.49
CA TYR A 104 10.07 3.07 -0.72
C TYR A 104 11.31 2.82 -1.58
N VAL A 105 12.07 3.88 -1.87
CA VAL A 105 13.20 3.83 -2.81
C VAL A 105 14.49 3.41 -2.10
N GLY A 106 14.81 4.05 -0.96
CA GLY A 106 16.07 3.86 -0.24
C GLY A 106 16.11 2.59 0.61
N VAL A 107 14.96 2.11 1.11
CA VAL A 107 14.92 0.95 2.02
C VAL A 107 14.23 -0.25 1.38
N TYR A 108 12.94 -0.15 1.08
CA TYR A 108 12.11 -1.25 0.59
C TYR A 108 12.65 -1.85 -0.72
N THR A 109 12.89 -1.03 -1.73
CA THR A 109 13.31 -1.50 -3.07
C THR A 109 14.58 -2.37 -3.00
N PRO A 110 15.71 -1.92 -2.44
CA PRO A 110 16.90 -2.77 -2.33
C PRO A 110 16.72 -3.93 -1.33
N MET A 111 15.85 -3.79 -0.33
CA MET A 111 15.60 -4.84 0.66
C MET A 111 14.93 -6.08 0.05
N LYS A 112 14.16 -5.96 -1.03
CA LYS A 112 13.49 -7.10 -1.68
C LYS A 112 14.43 -8.24 -2.07
N GLN A 113 15.69 -7.94 -2.42
CA GLN A 113 16.71 -8.95 -2.75
C GLN A 113 17.50 -9.45 -1.53
N ARG A 114 17.29 -8.84 -0.36
CA ARG A 114 18.08 -9.12 0.86
C ARG A 114 17.26 -9.78 1.95
N SER A 115 15.97 -9.48 2.05
CA SER A 115 15.14 -9.97 3.15
C SER A 115 13.65 -10.04 2.81
N HIS A 116 12.97 -11.06 3.35
CA HIS A 116 11.52 -11.16 3.28
C HIS A 116 10.79 -10.05 4.04
N TRP A 117 11.46 -9.39 4.97
CA TRP A 117 10.93 -8.25 5.73
C TRP A 117 10.55 -7.06 4.83
N ALA A 118 10.99 -7.05 3.57
CA ALA A 118 10.61 -6.05 2.58
C ALA A 118 9.08 -5.90 2.44
N VAL A 119 8.27 -6.94 2.68
CA VAL A 119 6.80 -6.84 2.60
C VAL A 119 6.26 -5.83 3.61
N TRP A 120 6.71 -5.90 4.87
CA TRP A 120 6.28 -5.00 5.93
C TRP A 120 6.85 -3.60 5.75
N VAL A 121 8.14 -3.50 5.46
CA VAL A 121 8.79 -2.19 5.23
C VAL A 121 8.17 -1.47 4.04
N GLY A 122 7.86 -2.19 2.95
CA GLY A 122 7.18 -1.65 1.78
C GLY A 122 5.70 -1.32 2.00
N GLY A 123 5.07 -1.92 3.02
CA GLY A 123 3.71 -1.59 3.38
C GLY A 123 3.57 -0.17 3.94
N ILE A 124 4.57 0.30 4.69
CA ILE A 124 4.56 1.64 5.29
C ILE A 124 4.38 2.76 4.23
N PRO A 125 5.25 2.88 3.22
CA PRO A 125 5.05 3.88 2.17
C PRO A 125 3.80 3.59 1.31
N GLY A 126 3.38 2.33 1.20
CA GLY A 126 2.16 1.95 0.50
C GLY A 126 0.88 2.45 1.17
N ALA A 127 0.87 2.56 2.50
CA ALA A 127 -0.26 3.06 3.28
C ALA A 127 -0.15 4.56 3.60
N MET A 128 1.03 5.18 3.41
CA MET A 128 1.26 6.59 3.73
C MET A 128 0.28 7.58 3.10
N PRO A 129 -0.23 7.39 1.86
CA PRO A 129 -1.23 8.30 1.30
C PRO A 129 -2.46 8.49 2.20
N ALA A 130 -2.88 7.46 2.95
CA ALA A 130 -3.98 7.59 3.90
C ALA A 130 -3.64 8.55 5.05
N LEU A 131 -2.45 8.41 5.65
CA LEU A 131 -2.03 9.29 6.73
C LEU A 131 -1.73 10.70 6.25
N MET A 132 -1.20 10.85 5.03
CA MET A 132 -1.04 12.14 4.36
C MET A 132 -2.40 12.82 4.14
N GLY A 133 -3.42 12.08 3.70
CA GLY A 133 -4.79 12.60 3.58
C GLY A 133 -5.32 13.10 4.92
N TRP A 134 -5.22 12.29 5.97
CA TRP A 134 -5.68 12.68 7.31
C TRP A 134 -4.97 13.93 7.84
N THR A 135 -3.65 13.96 7.73
CA THR A 135 -2.83 15.09 8.20
C THR A 135 -2.99 16.33 7.33
N ALA A 136 -3.45 16.20 6.08
CA ALA A 136 -3.76 17.36 5.24
C ALA A 136 -4.93 18.17 5.80
N ALA A 137 -5.92 17.50 6.42
CA ALA A 137 -7.06 18.14 7.05
C ALA A 137 -6.73 18.66 8.46
N THR A 138 -5.98 17.89 9.24
CA THR A 138 -5.81 18.12 10.69
C THR A 138 -4.48 18.79 11.06
N GLY A 139 -3.47 18.70 10.21
CA GLY A 139 -2.11 19.15 10.49
C GLY A 139 -1.36 18.31 11.53
N ARG A 140 -1.91 17.18 11.98
CA ARG A 140 -1.34 16.35 13.07
C ARG A 140 -1.57 14.86 12.86
N ILE A 141 -0.73 14.04 13.49
CA ILE A 141 -0.89 12.58 13.51
C ILE A 141 -1.79 12.22 14.69
N GLU A 142 -2.96 11.66 14.39
CA GLU A 142 -3.94 11.23 15.39
C GLU A 142 -4.18 9.72 15.29
N LEU A 143 -4.69 9.14 16.38
CA LEU A 143 -4.98 7.71 16.45
C LEU A 143 -5.97 7.25 15.37
N ALA A 144 -6.98 8.06 15.08
CA ALA A 144 -7.96 7.79 14.03
C ALA A 144 -7.29 7.75 12.63
N GLY A 145 -6.43 8.71 12.30
CA GLY A 145 -5.65 8.69 11.06
C GLY A 145 -4.68 7.51 10.96
N LEU A 146 -4.06 7.13 12.09
CA LEU A 146 -3.23 5.93 12.18
C LEU A 146 -4.04 4.64 12.00
N ALA A 147 -5.31 4.61 12.44
CA ALA A 147 -6.19 3.47 12.21
C ALA A 147 -6.54 3.34 10.72
N VAL A 148 -6.87 4.44 10.03
CA VAL A 148 -7.09 4.43 8.56
C VAL A 148 -5.83 3.98 7.83
N PHE A 149 -4.65 4.52 8.20
CA PHE A 149 -3.36 4.02 7.71
C PHE A 149 -3.19 2.51 7.97
N GLY A 150 -3.53 2.05 9.18
CA GLY A 150 -3.45 0.65 9.58
C GLY A 150 -4.30 -0.27 8.71
N VAL A 151 -5.51 0.15 8.32
CA VAL A 151 -6.36 -0.62 7.40
C VAL A 151 -5.65 -0.89 6.09
N LEU A 152 -5.02 0.13 5.49
CA LEU A 152 -4.26 -0.01 4.25
C LEU A 152 -3.00 -0.86 4.44
N PHE A 153 -2.27 -0.61 5.53
CA PHE A 153 -1.02 -1.28 5.84
C PHE A 153 -1.21 -2.79 6.07
N PHE A 154 -2.10 -3.17 6.98
CA PHE A 154 -2.32 -4.57 7.32
C PHE A 154 -3.00 -5.34 6.19
N TRP A 155 -3.77 -4.67 5.32
CA TRP A 155 -4.33 -5.30 4.12
C TRP A 155 -3.27 -5.74 3.11
N GLN A 156 -2.15 -5.01 3.02
CA GLN A 156 -1.08 -5.32 2.08
C GLN A 156 -0.34 -6.61 2.41
N VAL A 157 -0.22 -6.96 3.70
CA VAL A 157 0.55 -8.13 4.13
C VAL A 157 0.00 -9.45 3.59
N PRO A 158 -1.28 -9.83 3.83
CA PRO A 158 -1.83 -11.06 3.29
C PRO A 158 -1.91 -11.00 1.75
N HIS A 159 -2.18 -9.82 1.18
CA HIS A 159 -2.20 -9.59 -0.27
C HIS A 159 -0.85 -9.93 -0.92
N PHE A 160 0.26 -9.37 -0.42
CA PHE A 160 1.59 -9.60 -0.99
C PHE A 160 2.11 -11.01 -0.71
N HIS A 161 1.83 -11.59 0.46
CA HIS A 161 2.19 -12.98 0.72
C HIS A 161 1.43 -13.96 -0.19
N ALA A 162 0.17 -13.68 -0.50
CA ALA A 162 -0.60 -14.46 -1.46
C ALA A 162 0.05 -14.42 -2.85
N ILE A 163 0.47 -13.25 -3.33
CA ILE A 163 1.22 -13.13 -4.61
C ILE A 163 2.53 -13.91 -4.57
N ALA A 164 3.31 -13.74 -3.50
CA ALA A 164 4.58 -14.43 -3.35
C ALA A 164 4.44 -15.95 -3.37
N LEU A 165 3.33 -16.49 -2.86
CA LEU A 165 3.05 -17.93 -2.90
C LEU A 165 2.77 -18.44 -4.32
N TYR A 166 1.86 -17.81 -5.07
CA TYR A 166 1.49 -18.33 -6.39
C TYR A 166 2.49 -17.94 -7.50
N ARG A 167 3.33 -16.93 -7.27
CA ARG A 167 4.44 -16.52 -8.17
C ARG A 167 5.83 -16.89 -7.66
N GLN A 168 5.93 -17.79 -6.68
CA GLN A 168 7.19 -18.11 -6.01
C GLN A 168 8.34 -18.38 -6.99
N ARG A 169 8.11 -19.22 -8.00
CA ARG A 169 9.14 -19.58 -9.00
C ARG A 169 9.70 -18.37 -9.75
N GLU A 170 8.85 -17.42 -10.15
CA GLU A 170 9.30 -16.20 -10.84
C GLU A 170 10.12 -15.30 -9.91
N TYR A 171 9.70 -15.19 -8.64
CA TYR A 171 10.40 -14.37 -7.65
C TYR A 171 11.76 -14.97 -7.26
N ASP A 172 11.84 -16.29 -7.11
CA ASP A 172 13.08 -16.99 -6.82
C ASP A 172 14.06 -16.86 -8.00
N ALA A 173 13.58 -17.01 -9.25
CA ALA A 173 14.39 -16.81 -10.46
C ALA A 173 14.92 -15.38 -10.61
N ALA A 174 14.18 -14.39 -10.13
CA ALA A 174 14.58 -12.97 -10.10
C ALA A 174 15.45 -12.61 -8.87
N GLY A 175 15.77 -13.58 -8.00
CA GLY A 175 16.60 -13.37 -6.81
C GLY A 175 15.89 -12.63 -5.67
N LEU A 176 14.57 -12.51 -5.70
CA LEU A 176 13.80 -11.84 -4.65
C LEU A 176 13.66 -12.75 -3.42
N LYS A 177 13.90 -12.20 -2.23
CA LYS A 177 13.79 -12.91 -0.96
C LYS A 177 12.36 -12.78 -0.44
N THR A 178 11.55 -13.77 -0.74
CA THR A 178 10.15 -13.82 -0.29
C THR A 178 10.00 -14.67 0.96
N LEU A 179 8.93 -14.47 1.72
CA LEU A 179 8.63 -15.30 2.88
C LEU A 179 8.51 -16.81 2.54
N PRO A 180 7.76 -17.23 1.51
CA PRO A 180 7.70 -18.66 1.16
C PRO A 180 9.04 -19.22 0.67
N GLY A 181 9.86 -18.44 -0.03
CA GLY A 181 11.18 -18.88 -0.49
C GLY A 181 12.23 -18.98 0.63
N SER A 182 12.12 -18.15 1.67
CA SER A 182 13.10 -18.12 2.77
C SER A 182 12.70 -18.98 3.98
N HIS A 183 11.40 -19.07 4.29
CA HIS A 183 10.90 -19.72 5.50
C HIS A 183 9.83 -20.78 5.24
N GLY A 184 9.57 -21.09 3.98
CA GLY A 184 8.65 -22.14 3.56
C GLY A 184 7.19 -21.72 3.46
N ILE A 185 6.46 -22.49 2.65
CA ILE A 185 5.05 -22.25 2.32
C ILE A 185 4.15 -22.30 3.58
N ARG A 186 4.44 -23.18 4.54
CA ARG A 186 3.64 -23.32 5.77
C ARG A 186 3.64 -22.03 6.59
N ARG A 187 4.82 -21.40 6.76
CA ARG A 187 4.92 -20.12 7.49
C ARG A 187 4.20 -19.01 6.74
N ALA A 188 4.38 -18.92 5.41
CA ALA A 188 3.69 -17.92 4.60
C ALA A 188 2.15 -18.02 4.70
N LYS A 189 1.61 -19.23 4.77
CA LYS A 189 0.17 -19.45 4.99
C LYS A 189 -0.29 -19.01 6.37
N ALA A 190 0.48 -19.35 7.41
CA ALA A 190 0.16 -18.93 8.78
C ALA A 190 0.15 -17.40 8.89
N GLU A 191 1.15 -16.72 8.33
CA GLU A 191 1.24 -15.25 8.30
C GLU A 191 0.06 -14.63 7.54
N ILE A 192 -0.36 -15.20 6.40
CA ILE A 192 -1.59 -14.75 5.73
C ILE A 192 -2.80 -14.83 6.68
N ALA A 193 -3.03 -15.95 7.36
CA ALA A 193 -4.18 -16.09 8.24
C ALA A 193 -4.11 -15.16 9.46
N ILE A 194 -2.94 -15.01 10.07
CA ILE A 194 -2.72 -14.08 11.20
C ILE A 194 -3.03 -12.65 10.75
N TYR A 195 -2.47 -12.21 9.63
CA TYR A 195 -2.66 -10.84 9.18
C TYR A 195 -4.06 -10.58 8.61
N LEU A 196 -4.80 -11.59 8.17
CA LEU A 196 -6.24 -11.44 7.89
C LEU A 196 -7.02 -11.13 9.17
N VAL A 197 -6.71 -11.79 10.29
CA VAL A 197 -7.32 -11.47 11.59
C VAL A 197 -6.96 -10.04 12.02
N VAL A 198 -5.68 -9.67 11.92
CA VAL A 198 -5.21 -8.31 12.27
C VAL A 198 -5.88 -7.25 11.40
N GLN A 199 -5.94 -7.47 10.08
CA GLN A 199 -6.60 -6.57 9.15
C GLN A 199 -8.08 -6.37 9.51
N VAL A 200 -8.81 -7.44 9.84
CA VAL A 200 -10.21 -7.34 10.27
C VAL A 200 -10.31 -6.56 11.57
N ALA A 201 -9.51 -6.88 12.58
CA ALA A 201 -9.51 -6.18 13.87
C ALA A 201 -9.25 -4.68 13.70
N VAL A 202 -8.25 -4.29 12.91
CA VAL A 202 -7.94 -2.89 12.64
C VAL A 202 -9.03 -2.21 11.82
N SER A 203 -9.65 -2.91 10.86
CA SER A 203 -10.78 -2.38 10.11
C SER A 203 -11.98 -2.08 10.99
N LEU A 204 -12.24 -2.89 12.03
CA LEU A 204 -13.33 -2.66 12.97
C LEU A 204 -12.99 -1.56 13.99
N ALA A 205 -11.72 -1.40 14.34
CA ALA A 205 -11.24 -0.41 15.30
C ALA A 205 -11.48 1.05 14.87
N VAL A 206 -11.72 1.33 13.59
CA VAL A 206 -12.05 2.69 13.12
C VAL A 206 -13.40 3.18 13.64
N VAL A 207 -14.33 2.27 13.96
CA VAL A 207 -15.69 2.59 14.46
C VAL A 207 -15.67 3.17 15.87
N PRO A 208 -15.06 2.53 16.89
CA PRO A 208 -14.96 3.11 18.23
C PRO A 208 -14.09 4.38 18.27
N LEU A 209 -13.25 4.62 17.25
CA LEU A 209 -12.49 5.86 17.09
C LEU A 209 -13.32 7.00 16.45
N GLY A 210 -14.59 6.76 16.14
CA GLY A 210 -15.50 7.77 15.60
C GLY A 210 -15.29 8.11 14.12
N VAL A 211 -14.48 7.34 13.39
CA VAL A 211 -14.22 7.60 11.96
C VAL A 211 -15.46 7.30 11.12
N THR A 212 -16.16 6.21 11.44
CA THR A 212 -17.34 5.72 10.72
C THR A 212 -18.44 5.24 11.67
N GLY A 213 -19.57 4.78 11.12
CA GLY A 213 -20.74 4.33 11.86
C GLY A 213 -21.14 2.87 11.67
N LEU A 214 -22.41 2.63 12.00
CA LEU A 214 -23.04 1.31 11.94
C LEU A 214 -23.08 0.73 10.51
N PRO A 215 -23.38 1.50 9.45
CA PRO A 215 -23.31 0.99 8.08
C PRO A 215 -21.95 0.40 7.73
N TYR A 216 -20.86 1.13 8.03
CA TYR A 216 -19.51 0.62 7.85
C TYR A 216 -19.25 -0.63 8.71
N LEU A 217 -19.66 -0.63 9.98
CA LEU A 217 -19.45 -1.77 10.88
C LEU A 217 -20.04 -3.06 10.32
N ILE A 218 -21.27 -3.01 9.79
CA ILE A 218 -21.95 -4.16 9.19
C ILE A 218 -21.16 -4.66 7.98
N VAL A 219 -20.81 -3.77 7.05
CA VAL A 219 -20.08 -4.16 5.83
C VAL A 219 -18.69 -4.70 6.17
N ALA A 220 -17.94 -4.03 7.05
CA ALA A 220 -16.62 -4.46 7.49
C ALA A 220 -16.66 -5.83 8.17
N SER A 221 -17.70 -6.11 8.97
CA SER A 221 -17.90 -7.41 9.63
C SER A 221 -18.19 -8.51 8.62
N VAL A 222 -19.08 -8.27 7.65
CA VAL A 222 -19.42 -9.25 6.60
C VAL A 222 -18.20 -9.53 5.72
N LEU A 223 -17.56 -8.49 5.19
CA LEU A 223 -16.35 -8.63 4.37
C LEU A 223 -15.23 -9.31 5.16
N GLY A 224 -15.07 -8.95 6.44
CA GLY A 224 -14.11 -9.55 7.35
C GLY A 224 -14.33 -11.05 7.53
N ALA A 225 -15.57 -11.47 7.81
CA ALA A 225 -15.92 -12.88 7.93
C ALA A 225 -15.62 -13.64 6.62
N LEU A 226 -15.97 -13.08 5.46
CA LEU A 226 -15.72 -13.70 4.16
C LEU A 226 -14.23 -13.91 3.90
N VAL A 227 -13.38 -12.91 4.16
CA VAL A 227 -11.92 -13.07 3.95
C VAL A 227 -11.30 -14.02 4.96
N LEU A 228 -11.81 -14.08 6.20
CA LEU A 228 -11.35 -15.06 7.19
C LEU A 228 -11.73 -16.47 6.77
N VAL A 229 -12.97 -16.73 6.35
CA VAL A 229 -13.39 -18.05 5.83
C VAL A 229 -12.52 -18.48 4.65
N GLN A 230 -12.28 -17.58 3.69
CA GLN A 230 -11.41 -17.83 2.55
C GLN A 230 -9.95 -18.11 2.96
N GLY A 231 -9.43 -17.36 3.95
CA GLY A 231 -8.08 -17.49 4.47
C GLY A 231 -7.87 -18.82 5.21
N PHE A 232 -8.70 -19.11 6.21
CA PHE A 232 -8.60 -20.32 7.02
C PHE A 232 -8.94 -21.59 6.24
N GLY A 233 -9.93 -21.53 5.35
CA GLY A 233 -10.41 -22.68 4.59
C GLY A 233 -9.35 -23.35 3.69
N GLY A 234 -8.30 -22.61 3.27
CA GLY A 234 -7.25 -23.16 2.41
C GLY A 234 -5.89 -23.34 3.07
N LEU A 235 -5.77 -23.18 4.39
CA LEU A 235 -4.52 -23.45 5.11
C LEU A 235 -4.01 -24.88 4.89
N ARG A 236 -4.93 -25.85 4.81
CA ARG A 236 -4.63 -27.27 4.56
C ARG A 236 -4.44 -27.62 3.08
N SER A 237 -4.76 -26.71 2.15
CA SER A 237 -4.68 -27.00 0.71
C SER A 237 -3.24 -27.00 0.21
N GLY A 238 -2.78 -28.03 -0.49
CA GLY A 238 -1.47 -28.02 -1.17
C GLY A 238 -1.38 -27.11 -2.40
N SER A 239 -2.51 -26.53 -2.84
CA SER A 239 -2.61 -25.83 -4.12
C SER A 239 -2.28 -24.34 -4.03
N THR A 240 -1.59 -23.81 -5.06
CA THR A 240 -1.40 -22.37 -5.28
C THR A 240 -2.70 -21.65 -5.65
N LYS A 241 -3.75 -22.38 -6.04
CA LYS A 241 -5.09 -21.84 -6.36
C LYS A 241 -5.68 -21.08 -5.17
N TRP A 242 -5.48 -21.57 -3.94
CA TRP A 242 -5.94 -20.88 -2.75
C TRP A 242 -5.29 -19.50 -2.60
N ALA A 243 -3.97 -19.41 -2.76
CA ALA A 243 -3.26 -18.14 -2.66
C ALA A 243 -3.73 -17.15 -3.73
N ARG A 244 -3.98 -17.62 -4.96
CA ARG A 244 -4.59 -16.79 -6.01
C ARG A 244 -5.98 -16.28 -5.62
N ASN A 245 -6.82 -17.11 -4.99
CA ASN A 245 -8.14 -16.70 -4.53
C ASN A 245 -8.09 -15.69 -3.39
N VAL A 246 -7.18 -15.86 -2.42
CA VAL A 246 -6.95 -14.86 -1.36
C VAL A 246 -6.52 -13.52 -1.97
N PHE A 247 -5.61 -13.56 -2.95
CA PHE A 247 -5.20 -12.36 -3.68
C PHE A 247 -6.37 -11.69 -4.41
N LEU A 248 -7.19 -12.44 -5.14
CA LEU A 248 -8.36 -11.88 -5.83
C LEU A 248 -9.40 -11.31 -4.85
N ALA A 249 -9.67 -12.02 -3.75
CA ALA A 249 -10.57 -11.55 -2.70
C ALA A 249 -10.06 -10.23 -2.10
N SER A 250 -8.75 -10.12 -1.85
CA SER A 250 -8.15 -8.89 -1.31
C SER A 250 -8.28 -7.68 -2.25
N ILE A 251 -8.24 -7.89 -3.58
CA ILE A 251 -8.44 -6.83 -4.58
C ILE A 251 -9.86 -6.25 -4.51
N ILE A 252 -10.85 -7.09 -4.20
CA ILE A 252 -12.26 -6.66 -4.07
C ILE A 252 -12.49 -6.06 -2.68
N TYR A 253 -11.95 -6.71 -1.64
CA TYR A 253 -12.15 -6.34 -0.25
C TYR A 253 -11.82 -4.88 0.02
N LEU A 254 -10.62 -4.42 -0.35
CA LEU A 254 -10.18 -3.09 0.06
C LEU A 254 -10.97 -1.95 -0.62
N PRO A 255 -11.19 -1.94 -1.94
CA PRO A 255 -11.99 -0.90 -2.58
C PRO A 255 -13.41 -0.83 -2.02
N VAL A 256 -14.08 -1.96 -1.78
CA VAL A 256 -15.43 -1.96 -1.20
C VAL A 256 -15.38 -1.42 0.23
N LEU A 257 -14.48 -1.93 1.07
CA LEU A 257 -14.34 -1.48 2.46
C LEU A 257 -14.06 0.02 2.54
N PHE A 258 -13.09 0.50 1.75
CA PHE A 258 -12.68 1.90 1.78
C PHE A 258 -13.74 2.83 1.17
N SER A 259 -14.48 2.39 0.15
CA SER A 259 -15.60 3.17 -0.39
C SER A 259 -16.70 3.36 0.65
N VAL A 260 -17.09 2.29 1.34
CA VAL A 260 -18.08 2.38 2.43
C VAL A 260 -17.55 3.21 3.59
N MET A 261 -16.26 3.13 3.90
CA MET A 261 -15.62 3.96 4.91
C MET A 261 -15.83 5.45 4.59
N VAL A 262 -15.48 5.87 3.36
CA VAL A 262 -15.64 7.25 2.91
C VAL A 262 -17.10 7.70 2.88
N LEU A 263 -18.02 6.84 2.44
CA LEU A 263 -19.46 7.17 2.37
C LEU A 263 -20.14 7.29 3.74
N ASP A 264 -19.69 6.51 4.73
CA ASP A 264 -20.20 6.50 6.11
C ASP A 264 -19.31 7.31 7.07
N GLY A 265 -18.42 8.14 6.53
CA GLY A 265 -17.54 9.02 7.30
C GLY A 265 -18.34 9.97 8.20
N ARG A 266 -17.89 10.16 9.43
CA ARG A 266 -18.59 11.00 10.45
C ARG A 266 -17.91 12.34 10.73
N ALA A 267 -16.84 12.64 10.00
CA ALA A 267 -16.10 13.89 10.10
C ALA A 267 -16.93 15.12 9.68
#